data_AF-A0A1H5F8G7-F1
#
_entry.id   AF-A0A1H5F8G7-F1
#
_cell.length_a   1.000
_cell.length_b   1.000
_cell.length_c   1.000
_cell.angle_alpha   90.00
_cell.angle_beta   90.00
_cell.angle_gamma   90.00
#
_symmetry.space_group_name_H-M   'P 1'
#
loop_
_entity.id
_entity.type
_entity.pdbx_description
1 polymer ?
#
loop_
_entity_poly.entity_id
_entity_poly.type
_entity_poly.pdbx_seq_one_letter_code
_entity_poly.pdbx_strand_id
1 'polypeptide(L)'
;MESMEVAGTFNVRAVAGPGLSPGVLFRSATLDHLRTEGRNSLRASRIRTVIDLRDATERATANATRDWAVAHHPLYDPRTGPPQIGDIAVVYRALLDERGGALTEALRALAYSPAPVLVHCTAGKDRTGLVVGLALAAVGVPDAVILDDYARSGPQVRPHREGPVRRLLTGLSLDPADYARALELHLDSPPSALATALGHIRGRYETVTNYLRVHGFTATDFEALRVRLLDSTELTVLHLSDVHATATAPLYTQVDGTARVRQVAEHVESSMLRPDVVVVTGDLSHHGESSAYQALAAAFDELRERLGCPVVVVPGNHDEPVSFATTFGRHPVENVHGFRVIGLDTATGSVSREDLDRLRTELRSPAPNGTLLALHHPPVPSPAATLAGRELAAPEELAAALDGSDVVAILAGHFHHPMSGLFAGIPLWVGGSLAYLQDTGTPADTVVGFDAPTYSIVRCSRNGVSAFPIPLNTPDVLFRSSPTLTVSAP
;
A
#
# COMPACT_ATOMS: atom_id res chain seq x y z
N MET A 1 15.42 -7.00 -15.65
CA MET A 1 14.19 -7.24 -16.44
C MET A 1 14.42 -6.72 -17.84
N GLU A 2 14.39 -7.58 -18.85
CA GLU A 2 14.79 -7.26 -20.23
C GLU A 2 13.79 -6.35 -20.96
N SER A 3 14.27 -5.62 -21.96
CA SER A 3 13.42 -4.86 -22.89
C SER A 3 12.43 -5.77 -23.59
N MET A 4 11.21 -5.29 -23.78
CA MET A 4 10.18 -6.01 -24.51
C MET A 4 10.20 -5.61 -25.98
N GLU A 5 10.31 -6.59 -26.88
CA GLU A 5 10.10 -6.35 -28.30
C GLU A 5 8.60 -6.21 -28.58
N VAL A 6 8.18 -5.01 -29.00
CA VAL A 6 6.78 -4.70 -29.30
C VAL A 6 6.69 -4.12 -30.70
N ALA A 7 6.10 -4.88 -31.63
CA ALA A 7 6.04 -4.51 -33.03
C ALA A 7 5.34 -3.15 -33.24
N GLY A 8 6.04 -2.20 -33.86
CA GLY A 8 5.50 -0.86 -34.15
C GLY A 8 5.78 0.19 -33.07
N THR A 9 6.57 -0.15 -32.04
CA THR A 9 7.13 0.82 -31.11
C THR A 9 8.53 0.36 -30.65
N PHE A 10 9.16 1.13 -29.76
CA PHE A 10 10.47 0.82 -29.21
C PHE A 10 10.58 1.36 -27.78
N ASN A 11 11.71 1.11 -27.12
CA ASN A 11 11.97 1.51 -25.73
C ASN A 11 10.92 0.99 -24.72
N VAL A 12 10.30 -0.17 -25.01
CA VAL A 12 9.25 -0.76 -24.16
C VAL A 12 9.86 -1.60 -23.06
N ARG A 13 9.52 -1.30 -21.80
CA ARG A 13 9.86 -2.14 -20.65
C ARG A 13 8.96 -1.86 -19.47
N ALA A 14 8.82 -2.86 -18.59
CA ALA A 14 8.38 -2.62 -17.22
C ALA A 14 9.51 -1.93 -16.43
N VAL A 15 9.14 -0.94 -15.62
CA VAL A 15 10.00 -0.35 -14.60
C VAL A 15 10.11 -1.37 -13.48
N ALA A 16 11.35 -1.65 -13.06
CA ALA A 16 11.64 -2.69 -12.09
C ALA A 16 12.84 -2.30 -11.23
N GLY A 17 12.84 -2.76 -10.00
CA GLY A 17 13.89 -2.52 -9.03
C GLY A 17 13.54 -3.16 -7.68
N PRO A 18 14.48 -3.19 -6.72
CA PRO A 18 14.22 -3.69 -5.39
C PRO A 18 13.03 -2.95 -4.73
N GLY A 19 12.09 -3.70 -4.16
CA GLY A 19 10.90 -3.15 -3.49
C GLY A 19 9.82 -2.60 -4.42
N LEU A 20 9.96 -2.70 -5.75
CA LEU A 20 8.93 -2.28 -6.70
C LEU A 20 8.02 -3.44 -7.11
N SER A 21 6.72 -3.18 -7.14
CA SER A 21 5.70 -4.09 -7.67
C SER A 21 5.93 -4.36 -9.16
N PRO A 22 6.23 -5.61 -9.57
CA PRO A 22 6.57 -5.93 -10.95
C PRO A 22 5.35 -5.82 -11.86
N GLY A 23 5.56 -5.34 -13.09
CA GLY A 23 4.50 -5.30 -14.10
C GLY A 23 3.37 -4.30 -13.81
N VAL A 24 3.61 -3.29 -12.97
CA VAL A 24 2.64 -2.24 -12.67
C VAL A 24 2.88 -0.98 -13.52
N LEU A 25 4.14 -0.54 -13.64
CA LEU A 25 4.51 0.64 -14.40
C LEU A 25 5.36 0.23 -15.60
N PHE A 26 4.93 0.64 -16.79
CA PHE A 26 5.63 0.45 -18.05
C PHE A 26 6.00 1.81 -18.65
N ARG A 27 7.04 1.79 -19.47
CA ARG A 27 7.42 2.93 -20.32
C ARG A 27 7.64 2.48 -21.75
N SER A 28 7.39 3.38 -22.70
CA SER A 28 7.63 3.14 -24.13
C SER A 28 7.91 4.44 -24.90
N ALA A 29 8.35 4.28 -26.15
CA ALA A 29 8.21 5.31 -27.18
C ALA A 29 6.75 5.45 -27.65
N THR A 30 6.53 6.32 -28.63
CA THR A 30 5.20 6.53 -29.23
C THR A 30 4.54 5.23 -29.67
N LEU A 31 3.22 5.17 -29.53
CA LEU A 31 2.39 4.04 -29.92
C LEU A 31 1.77 4.22 -31.32
N ASP A 32 2.05 5.35 -32.00
CA ASP A 32 1.40 5.74 -33.25
C ASP A 32 1.55 4.71 -34.40
N HIS A 33 2.59 3.87 -34.34
CA HIS A 33 2.90 2.88 -35.37
C HIS A 33 2.67 1.43 -34.90
N LEU A 34 1.96 1.24 -33.78
CA LEU A 34 1.68 -0.09 -33.23
C LEU A 34 1.02 -1.01 -34.27
N ARG A 35 1.68 -2.14 -34.51
CA ARG A 35 1.13 -3.24 -35.31
C ARG A 35 0.23 -4.12 -34.45
N THR A 36 -0.57 -4.97 -35.08
CA THR A 36 -1.49 -5.88 -34.39
C THR A 36 -0.77 -6.77 -33.38
N GLU A 37 0.43 -7.27 -33.71
CA GLU A 37 1.23 -8.10 -32.81
C GLU A 37 1.67 -7.30 -31.58
N GLY A 38 2.17 -6.07 -31.77
CA GLY A 38 2.59 -5.21 -30.66
C GLY A 38 1.42 -4.82 -29.75
N ARG A 39 0.25 -4.55 -30.34
CA ARG A 39 -1.00 -4.28 -29.62
C ARG A 39 -1.42 -5.48 -28.76
N ASN A 40 -1.25 -6.70 -29.26
CA ASN A 40 -1.50 -7.93 -28.49
C ASN A 40 -0.48 -8.11 -27.35
N SER A 41 0.81 -7.84 -27.57
CA SER A 41 1.84 -7.91 -26.53
C SER A 41 1.57 -6.96 -25.37
N LEU A 42 1.16 -5.71 -25.67
CA LEU A 42 0.80 -4.74 -24.63
C LEU A 42 -0.46 -5.15 -23.86
N ARG A 43 -1.47 -5.73 -24.54
CA ARG A 43 -2.68 -6.28 -23.88
C ARG A 43 -2.36 -7.46 -22.98
N ALA A 44 -1.45 -8.35 -23.39
CA ALA A 44 -0.99 -9.48 -22.56
C ALA A 44 -0.32 -9.02 -21.27
N SER A 45 0.27 -7.82 -21.27
CA SER A 45 0.85 -7.16 -20.09
C SER A 45 -0.20 -6.52 -19.17
N ARG A 46 -1.50 -6.74 -19.45
CA ARG A 46 -2.65 -6.23 -18.70
C ARG A 46 -2.73 -4.70 -18.60
N ILE A 47 -1.97 -3.96 -19.41
CA ILE A 47 -2.01 -2.50 -19.45
C ILE A 47 -3.41 -2.05 -19.83
N ARG A 48 -4.01 -1.17 -19.01
CA ARG A 48 -5.33 -0.54 -19.31
C ARG A 48 -5.26 0.97 -19.42
N THR A 49 -4.29 1.61 -18.79
CA THR A 49 -4.11 3.06 -18.84
C THR A 49 -2.83 3.43 -19.58
N VAL A 50 -2.95 4.41 -20.48
CA VAL A 50 -1.82 5.02 -21.18
C VAL A 50 -1.73 6.48 -20.79
N ILE A 51 -0.57 6.90 -20.27
CA ILE A 51 -0.27 8.30 -19.99
C ILE A 51 0.56 8.83 -21.17
N ASP A 52 -0.05 9.68 -22.00
CA ASP A 52 0.60 10.31 -23.15
C ASP A 52 1.05 11.72 -22.77
N LEU A 53 2.37 11.92 -22.70
CA LEU A 53 3.02 13.18 -22.31
C LEU A 53 3.25 14.13 -23.50
N ARG A 54 2.75 13.77 -24.68
CA ARG A 54 2.89 14.54 -25.92
C ARG A 54 1.84 15.62 -26.07
N ASP A 55 2.28 16.73 -26.65
CA ASP A 55 1.36 17.77 -27.10
C ASP A 55 0.52 17.30 -28.30
N ALA A 56 -0.62 17.95 -28.55
CA ALA A 56 -1.49 17.69 -29.69
C ALA A 56 -0.76 17.69 -31.04
N THR A 57 0.23 18.56 -31.21
CA THR A 57 1.03 18.68 -32.45
C THR A 57 1.95 17.48 -32.70
N GLU A 58 2.32 16.73 -31.65
CA GLU A 58 3.19 15.56 -31.71
C GLU A 58 2.43 14.24 -31.91
N ARG A 59 1.09 14.28 -31.94
CA ARG A 59 0.23 13.10 -32.03
C ARG A 59 -0.24 12.89 -33.47
N ALA A 60 -0.11 11.67 -33.97
CA ALA A 60 -0.78 11.29 -35.21
C ALA A 60 -2.31 11.32 -35.03
N THR A 61 -3.04 11.69 -36.08
CA THR A 61 -4.49 11.69 -36.11
C THR A 61 -5.02 10.25 -36.28
N ALA A 62 -5.39 9.64 -35.13
CA ALA A 62 -6.32 8.52 -34.94
C ALA A 62 -5.78 7.08 -34.72
N ASN A 63 -6.46 6.38 -33.80
CA ASN A 63 -6.56 4.91 -33.59
C ASN A 63 -5.40 4.09 -32.99
N ALA A 64 -4.24 4.68 -32.73
CA ALA A 64 -3.13 3.97 -32.11
C ALA A 64 -3.44 3.45 -30.69
N THR A 65 -4.12 4.27 -29.88
CA THR A 65 -4.35 4.01 -28.45
C THR A 65 -5.81 3.67 -28.09
N ARG A 66 -6.67 3.44 -29.08
CA ARG A 66 -8.13 3.19 -28.88
C ARG A 66 -8.50 2.04 -27.95
N ASP A 67 -7.53 1.16 -27.63
CA ASP A 67 -7.73 0.00 -26.77
C ASP A 67 -7.53 0.29 -25.28
N TRP A 68 -7.08 1.50 -24.95
CA TRP A 68 -6.70 1.90 -23.60
C TRP A 68 -7.41 3.18 -23.18
N ALA A 69 -7.61 3.34 -21.87
CA ALA A 69 -7.95 4.63 -21.30
C ALA A 69 -6.71 5.54 -21.37
N VAL A 70 -6.81 6.66 -22.09
CA VAL A 70 -5.68 7.56 -22.31
C VAL A 70 -5.82 8.81 -21.44
N ALA A 71 -4.82 9.07 -20.61
CA ALA A 71 -4.67 10.30 -19.85
C ALA A 71 -3.63 11.19 -20.54
N HIS A 72 -4.05 12.37 -21.00
CA HIS A 72 -3.19 13.30 -21.73
C HIS A 72 -2.64 14.38 -20.79
N HIS A 73 -1.32 14.36 -20.58
CA HIS A 73 -0.60 15.32 -19.72
C HIS A 73 0.60 15.92 -20.47
N PRO A 74 0.36 16.79 -21.46
CA PRO A 74 1.43 17.36 -22.27
C PRO A 74 2.38 18.23 -21.43
N LEU A 75 3.68 18.05 -21.63
CA LEU A 75 4.70 18.80 -20.87
C LEU A 75 5.37 19.91 -21.68
N TYR A 76 5.51 19.77 -23.00
CA TYR A 76 6.07 20.85 -23.83
C TYR A 76 5.03 21.92 -24.17
N ASP A 77 5.48 23.14 -24.48
CA ASP A 77 4.61 24.20 -24.97
C ASP A 77 4.16 23.88 -26.41
N PRO A 78 2.84 23.88 -26.72
CA PRO A 78 2.33 23.61 -28.06
C PRO A 78 2.85 24.58 -29.12
N ARG A 79 3.25 25.79 -28.74
CA ARG A 79 3.72 26.84 -29.67
C ARG A 79 5.14 26.61 -30.13
N THR A 80 6.00 26.08 -29.25
CA THR A 80 7.42 25.85 -29.54
C THR A 80 7.71 24.39 -29.85
N GLY A 81 6.88 23.47 -29.36
CA GLY A 81 7.09 22.03 -29.48
C GLY A 81 8.30 21.53 -28.68
N PRO A 82 8.75 20.29 -28.95
CA PRO A 82 9.94 19.73 -28.33
C PRO A 82 11.22 20.47 -28.78
N PRO A 83 12.20 20.69 -27.88
CA PRO A 83 13.44 21.37 -28.23
C PRO A 83 14.24 20.57 -29.26
N GLN A 84 14.77 21.26 -30.27
CA GLN A 84 15.59 20.66 -31.33
C GLN A 84 17.10 20.71 -31.03
N ILE A 85 17.52 21.69 -30.22
CA ILE A 85 18.91 21.95 -29.83
C ILE A 85 18.96 22.31 -28.34
N GLY A 86 20.18 22.33 -27.79
CA GLY A 86 20.43 22.75 -26.40
C GLY A 86 20.87 21.60 -25.50
N ASP A 87 21.04 21.92 -24.22
CA ASP A 87 21.45 20.98 -23.18
C ASP A 87 20.22 20.32 -22.54
N ILE A 88 20.20 19.00 -22.52
CA ILE A 88 19.13 18.18 -21.94
C ILE A 88 18.88 18.49 -20.45
N ALA A 89 19.91 18.80 -19.67
CA ALA A 89 19.77 19.16 -18.26
C ALA A 89 19.04 20.51 -18.09
N VAL A 90 19.28 21.46 -19.00
CA VAL A 90 18.56 22.75 -19.02
C VAL A 90 17.09 22.53 -19.38
N VAL A 91 16.81 21.65 -20.36
CA VAL A 91 15.43 21.28 -20.72
C VAL A 91 14.70 20.66 -19.53
N TYR A 92 15.34 19.75 -18.79
CA TYR A 92 14.71 19.10 -17.63
C TYR A 92 14.42 20.09 -16.51
N ARG A 93 15.35 21.01 -16.24
CA ARG A 93 15.14 22.08 -15.26
C ARG A 93 13.93 22.94 -15.62
N ALA A 94 13.83 23.40 -16.87
CA ALA A 94 12.71 24.21 -17.34
C ALA A 94 11.38 23.46 -17.19
N LEU A 95 11.33 22.17 -17.55
CA LEU A 95 10.13 21.35 -17.35
C LEU A 95 9.72 21.25 -15.87
N LEU A 96 10.69 21.06 -14.96
CA LEU A 96 10.39 21.00 -13.53
C LEU A 96 9.87 22.34 -12.99
N ASP A 97 10.49 23.44 -13.38
CA ASP A 97 10.12 24.78 -12.89
C ASP A 97 8.77 25.25 -13.45
N GLU A 98 8.48 24.94 -14.72
CA GLU A 98 7.32 25.49 -15.43
C GLU A 98 6.11 24.54 -15.46
N ARG A 99 6.33 23.23 -15.27
CA ARG A 99 5.29 22.19 -15.47
C ARG A 99 5.03 21.33 -14.25
N GLY A 100 5.38 21.79 -13.05
CA GLY A 100 5.15 21.03 -11.81
C GLY A 100 3.71 20.52 -11.65
N GLY A 101 2.69 21.34 -11.97
CA GLY A 101 1.28 20.92 -11.96
C GLY A 101 0.96 19.81 -12.96
N ALA A 102 1.49 19.88 -14.19
CA ALA A 102 1.24 18.82 -15.18
C ALA A 102 1.95 17.50 -14.82
N LEU A 103 3.13 17.60 -14.18
CA LEU A 103 3.85 16.45 -13.65
C LEU A 103 3.08 15.79 -12.48
N THR A 104 2.51 16.57 -11.56
CA THR A 104 1.69 16.02 -10.48
C THR A 104 0.42 15.36 -11.00
N GLU A 105 -0.24 15.94 -12.01
CA GLU A 105 -1.39 15.28 -12.66
C GLU A 105 -1.02 13.95 -13.34
N ALA A 106 0.14 13.86 -14.00
CA ALA A 106 0.61 12.61 -14.58
C ALA A 106 0.89 11.54 -13.50
N LEU A 107 1.47 11.93 -12.37
CA LEU A 107 1.68 11.03 -11.23
C LEU A 107 0.34 10.60 -10.60
N ARG A 108 -0.67 11.49 -10.59
CA ARG A 108 -2.02 11.16 -10.09
C ARG A 108 -2.70 10.15 -11.00
N ALA A 109 -2.62 10.33 -12.32
CA ALA A 109 -3.13 9.35 -13.28
C ALA A 109 -2.47 7.97 -13.11
N LEU A 110 -1.18 7.93 -12.74
CA LEU A 110 -0.47 6.68 -12.41
C LEU A 110 -0.99 6.07 -11.09
N ALA A 111 -1.08 6.86 -10.02
CA ALA A 111 -1.47 6.40 -8.70
C ALA A 111 -2.87 5.74 -8.69
N TYR A 112 -3.86 6.41 -9.29
CA TYR A 112 -5.26 5.97 -9.25
C TYR A 112 -5.68 5.06 -10.41
N SER A 113 -4.78 4.68 -11.31
CA SER A 113 -5.15 3.74 -12.37
C SER A 113 -5.50 2.36 -11.77
N PRO A 114 -6.63 1.75 -12.15
CA PRO A 114 -7.05 0.45 -11.61
C PRO A 114 -6.26 -0.75 -12.17
N ALA A 115 -5.33 -0.52 -13.10
CA ALA A 115 -4.56 -1.57 -13.73
C ALA A 115 -3.14 -1.07 -14.09
N PRO A 116 -2.26 -1.93 -14.61
CA PRO A 116 -0.95 -1.50 -15.06
C PRO A 116 -1.00 -0.33 -16.06
N VAL A 117 -0.04 0.57 -15.91
CA VAL A 117 0.04 1.86 -16.61
C VAL A 117 1.24 1.88 -17.53
N LEU A 118 1.07 2.37 -18.75
CA LEU A 118 2.17 2.67 -19.66
C LEU A 118 2.32 4.19 -19.81
N VAL A 119 3.50 4.71 -19.51
CA VAL A 119 3.84 6.13 -19.70
C VAL A 119 4.69 6.27 -20.95
N HIS A 120 4.33 7.18 -21.86
CA HIS A 120 5.14 7.43 -23.04
C HIS A 120 5.20 8.90 -23.41
N CYS A 121 6.22 9.20 -24.22
CA CYS A 121 6.32 10.42 -24.99
C CYS A 121 6.63 10.03 -26.45
N THR A 122 7.42 10.81 -27.17
CA THR A 122 7.85 10.47 -28.53
C THR A 122 8.84 9.30 -28.54
N ALA A 123 9.90 9.37 -27.73
CA ALA A 123 10.94 8.34 -27.66
C ALA A 123 10.91 7.52 -26.37
N GLY A 124 10.09 7.90 -25.38
CA GLY A 124 10.05 7.25 -24.06
C GLY A 124 11.23 7.57 -23.14
N LYS A 125 12.00 8.60 -23.49
CA LYS A 125 13.26 8.98 -22.83
C LYS A 125 13.07 10.14 -21.87
N ASP A 126 12.76 11.33 -22.40
CA ASP A 126 12.85 12.59 -21.66
C ASP A 126 11.72 12.82 -20.67
N ARG A 127 10.58 13.27 -21.17
CA ARG A 127 9.35 13.48 -20.38
C ARG A 127 8.95 12.24 -19.61
N THR A 128 9.04 11.06 -20.25
CA THR A 128 8.80 9.77 -19.61
C THR A 128 9.80 9.50 -18.50
N GLY A 129 11.08 9.82 -18.69
CA GLY A 129 12.13 9.67 -17.68
C GLY A 129 11.92 10.57 -16.48
N LEU A 130 11.48 11.82 -16.69
CA LEU A 130 11.11 12.72 -15.60
C LEU A 130 9.91 12.20 -14.81
N VAL A 131 8.82 11.79 -15.48
CA VAL A 131 7.62 11.26 -14.81
C VAL A 131 7.93 9.98 -14.04
N VAL A 132 8.61 9.01 -14.66
CA VAL A 132 9.02 7.76 -13.99
C VAL A 132 9.98 8.07 -12.84
N GLY A 133 10.98 8.92 -13.06
CA GLY A 133 11.96 9.27 -12.03
C GLY A 133 11.34 9.97 -10.83
N LEU A 134 10.41 10.91 -11.04
CA LEU A 134 9.66 11.57 -9.97
C LEU A 134 8.78 10.57 -9.21
N ALA A 135 8.09 9.67 -9.92
CA ALA A 135 7.23 8.67 -9.28
C ALA A 135 8.04 7.72 -8.37
N LEU A 136 9.20 7.24 -8.85
CA LEU A 136 10.09 6.39 -8.08
C LEU A 136 10.72 7.13 -6.88
N ALA A 137 11.17 8.37 -7.08
CA ALA A 137 11.74 9.17 -6.00
C ALA A 137 10.69 9.53 -4.93
N ALA A 138 9.42 9.73 -5.32
CA ALA A 138 8.32 10.01 -4.40
C ALA A 138 8.01 8.84 -3.46
N VAL A 139 8.23 7.60 -3.89
CA VAL A 139 8.04 6.38 -3.07
C VAL A 139 9.35 5.89 -2.43
N GLY A 140 10.41 6.70 -2.47
CA GLY A 140 11.65 6.44 -1.74
C GLY A 140 12.65 5.50 -2.44
N VAL A 141 12.50 5.24 -3.74
CA VAL A 141 13.48 4.43 -4.47
C VAL A 141 14.84 5.15 -4.53
N PRO A 142 15.97 4.46 -4.27
CA PRO A 142 17.29 5.08 -4.32
C PRO A 142 17.64 5.62 -5.71
N ASP A 143 18.29 6.78 -5.76
CA ASP A 143 18.71 7.44 -7.02
C ASP A 143 19.46 6.51 -7.95
N ALA A 144 20.36 5.67 -7.44
CA ALA A 144 21.12 4.73 -8.26
C ALA A 144 20.21 3.83 -9.11
N VAL A 145 19.08 3.37 -8.55
CA VAL A 145 18.09 2.54 -9.26
C VAL A 145 17.32 3.37 -10.29
N ILE A 146 16.95 4.61 -9.94
CA ILE A 146 16.22 5.52 -10.83
C ILE A 146 17.08 5.87 -12.06
N LEU A 147 18.34 6.22 -11.80
CA LEU A 147 19.31 6.61 -12.81
C LEU A 147 19.67 5.42 -13.72
N ASP A 148 19.82 4.22 -13.17
CA ASP A 148 20.03 3.00 -13.95
C ASP A 148 18.83 2.70 -14.88
N ASP A 149 17.58 2.77 -14.39
CA ASP A 149 16.42 2.60 -15.26
C ASP A 149 16.40 3.64 -16.40
N TYR A 150 16.69 4.91 -16.09
CA TYR A 150 16.72 5.97 -17.09
C TYR A 150 17.81 5.74 -18.15
N ALA A 151 19.02 5.35 -17.74
CA ALA A 151 20.17 5.12 -18.62
C ALA A 151 19.88 4.10 -19.73
N ARG A 152 18.99 3.14 -19.46
CA ARG A 152 18.64 2.06 -20.38
C ARG A 152 17.87 2.54 -21.62
N SER A 153 17.34 3.76 -21.61
CA SER A 153 16.59 4.29 -22.76
C SER A 153 17.48 4.63 -23.96
N GLY A 154 18.68 5.18 -23.76
CA GLY A 154 19.58 5.60 -24.85
C GLY A 154 19.89 4.47 -25.84
N PRO A 155 20.40 3.31 -25.37
CA PRO A 155 20.65 2.15 -26.22
C PRO A 155 19.41 1.64 -26.97
N GLN A 156 18.21 1.81 -26.40
CA GLN A 156 16.95 1.40 -27.03
C GLN A 156 16.40 2.44 -28.01
N VAL A 157 16.77 3.71 -27.87
CA VAL A 157 16.31 4.81 -28.74
C VAL A 157 17.19 4.98 -29.96
N ARG A 158 18.52 4.87 -29.78
CA ARG A 158 19.52 5.18 -30.80
C ARG A 158 19.33 4.43 -32.12
N PRO A 159 19.09 3.09 -32.15
CA PRO A 159 18.91 2.35 -33.40
C PRO A 159 17.73 2.84 -34.25
N HIS A 160 16.70 3.40 -33.62
CA HIS A 160 15.50 3.86 -34.30
C HIS A 160 15.53 5.33 -34.69
N ARG A 161 16.36 6.15 -34.02
CA ARG A 161 16.31 7.62 -34.15
C ARG A 161 17.56 8.26 -34.74
N GLU A 162 18.72 7.60 -34.71
CA GLU A 162 19.98 8.22 -35.13
C GLU A 162 19.96 8.74 -36.56
N GLY A 163 19.48 7.95 -37.52
CA GLY A 163 19.41 8.36 -38.93
C GLY A 163 18.55 9.62 -39.14
N PRO A 164 17.27 9.63 -38.72
CA PRO A 164 16.42 10.83 -38.79
C PRO A 164 17.00 12.06 -38.08
N VAL A 165 17.58 11.88 -36.89
CA VAL A 165 18.16 12.98 -36.10
C VAL A 165 19.37 13.58 -36.82
N ARG A 166 20.29 12.76 -37.33
CA ARG A 166 21.44 13.27 -38.09
C ARG A 166 21.00 14.09 -39.30
N ARG A 167 19.99 13.64 -40.04
CA ARG A 167 19.43 14.41 -41.17
C ARG A 167 18.85 15.76 -40.74
N LEU A 168 18.10 15.78 -39.63
CA LEU A 168 17.56 17.01 -39.05
C LEU A 168 18.69 17.99 -38.70
N LEU A 169 19.70 17.52 -37.95
CA LEU A 169 20.78 18.37 -37.44
C LEU A 169 21.72 18.87 -38.54
N THR A 170 21.98 18.08 -39.59
CA THR A 170 22.75 18.54 -40.76
C THR A 170 22.09 19.75 -41.43
N GLY A 171 20.76 19.84 -41.41
CA GLY A 171 20.03 20.99 -41.95
C GLY A 171 20.14 22.28 -41.14
N LEU A 172 20.62 22.21 -39.88
CA LEU A 172 20.67 23.34 -38.96
C LEU A 172 22.02 24.08 -38.95
N SER A 173 23.05 23.58 -39.65
CA SER A 173 24.37 24.22 -39.75
C SER A 173 25.00 24.59 -38.39
N LEU A 174 24.90 23.68 -37.41
CA LEU A 174 25.40 23.87 -36.05
C LEU A 174 26.93 23.76 -35.99
N ASP A 175 27.54 24.45 -35.02
CA ASP A 175 28.95 24.22 -34.69
C ASP A 175 29.16 22.81 -34.09
N PRO A 176 30.39 22.28 -34.05
CA PRO A 176 30.64 20.92 -33.56
C PRO A 176 30.17 20.65 -32.12
N ALA A 177 30.20 21.66 -31.24
CA ALA A 177 29.80 21.51 -29.85
C ALA A 177 28.27 21.53 -29.69
N ASP A 178 27.58 22.43 -30.40
CA ASP A 178 26.12 22.48 -30.51
C ASP A 178 25.57 21.21 -31.14
N TYR A 179 26.23 20.70 -32.19
CA TYR A 179 25.85 19.46 -32.86
C TYR A 179 25.97 18.24 -31.92
N ALA A 180 27.04 18.16 -31.14
CA ALA A 180 27.23 17.10 -30.15
C ALA A 180 26.15 17.14 -29.05
N ARG A 181 25.86 18.33 -28.50
CA ARG A 181 24.79 18.52 -27.50
C ARG A 181 23.40 18.17 -28.06
N ALA A 182 23.12 18.56 -29.30
CA ALA A 182 21.87 18.22 -29.95
C ALA A 182 21.74 16.70 -30.24
N LEU A 183 22.84 16.02 -30.60
CA LEU A 183 22.84 14.56 -30.72
C LEU A 183 22.51 13.89 -29.39
N GLU A 184 23.16 14.30 -28.30
CA GLU A 184 22.92 13.77 -26.96
C GLU A 184 21.46 13.99 -26.54
N LEU A 185 20.93 15.21 -26.73
CA LEU A 185 19.53 15.56 -26.45
C LEU A 185 18.55 14.59 -27.11
N HIS A 186 18.76 14.23 -28.38
CA HIS A 186 17.82 13.41 -29.14
C HIS A 186 18.02 11.90 -28.96
N LEU A 187 19.25 11.44 -28.75
CA LEU A 187 19.60 10.02 -28.86
C LEU A 187 19.94 9.36 -27.53
N ASP A 188 20.51 10.11 -26.60
CA ASP A 188 21.14 9.53 -25.41
C ASP A 188 20.36 9.88 -24.14
N SER A 189 20.46 9.03 -23.12
CA SER A 189 19.83 9.20 -21.80
C SER A 189 20.90 9.29 -20.71
N PRO A 190 21.66 10.39 -20.64
CA PRO A 190 22.78 10.51 -19.71
C PRO A 190 22.30 10.55 -18.26
N PRO A 191 22.73 9.62 -17.38
CA PRO A 191 22.32 9.60 -15.97
C PRO A 191 22.56 10.93 -15.26
N SER A 192 23.62 11.65 -15.63
CA SER A 192 23.96 12.97 -15.11
C SER A 192 22.86 14.01 -15.32
N ALA A 193 22.09 13.95 -16.42
CA ALA A 193 21.00 14.89 -16.68
C ALA A 193 19.83 14.66 -15.72
N LEU A 194 19.42 13.41 -15.51
CA LEU A 194 18.36 13.10 -14.54
C LEU A 194 18.82 13.36 -13.10
N ALA A 195 20.09 13.05 -12.77
CA ALA A 195 20.66 13.37 -11.48
C ALA A 195 20.68 14.88 -11.20
N THR A 196 21.03 15.69 -12.20
CA THR A 196 20.99 17.16 -12.10
C THR A 196 19.56 17.66 -11.90
N ALA A 197 18.58 17.04 -12.56
CA ALA A 197 17.16 17.39 -12.41
C ALA A 197 16.64 17.07 -10.98
N LEU A 198 16.94 15.88 -10.45
CA LEU A 198 16.60 15.53 -9.07
C LEU A 198 17.34 16.41 -8.05
N GLY A 199 18.62 16.72 -8.31
CA GLY A 199 19.42 17.65 -7.52
C GLY A 199 18.86 19.07 -7.51
N HIS A 200 18.36 19.56 -8.64
CA HIS A 200 17.68 20.85 -8.75
C HIS A 200 16.45 20.93 -7.84
N ILE A 201 15.62 19.87 -7.84
CA ILE A 201 14.46 19.77 -6.94
C ILE A 201 14.92 19.82 -5.49
N ARG A 202 15.87 18.97 -5.10
CA ARG A 202 16.34 18.90 -3.71
C ARG A 202 17.02 20.19 -3.25
N GLY A 203 17.71 20.89 -4.13
CA GLY A 203 18.32 22.19 -3.82
C GLY A 203 17.29 23.29 -3.53
N ARG A 204 16.09 23.20 -4.10
CA ARG A 204 15.04 24.24 -3.99
C ARG A 204 13.90 23.88 -3.03
N TYR A 205 13.57 22.60 -2.92
CA TYR A 205 12.41 22.09 -2.18
C TYR A 205 12.81 21.08 -1.07
N GLU A 206 14.11 20.82 -0.89
CA GLU A 206 14.71 19.82 0.01
C GLU A 206 14.44 18.37 -0.43
N THR A 207 13.21 18.03 -0.81
CA THR A 207 12.80 16.69 -1.23
C THR A 207 11.90 16.71 -2.45
N VAL A 208 11.85 15.59 -3.18
CA VAL A 208 10.89 15.40 -4.28
C VAL A 208 9.45 15.43 -3.76
N THR A 209 9.20 14.87 -2.57
CA THR A 209 7.89 14.92 -1.90
C THR A 209 7.42 16.35 -1.67
N ASN A 210 8.30 17.24 -1.19
CA ASN A 210 7.94 18.66 -0.98
C ASN A 210 7.65 19.38 -2.29
N TYR A 211 8.44 19.13 -3.34
CA TYR A 211 8.15 19.67 -4.68
C TYR A 211 6.76 19.25 -5.16
N LEU A 212 6.43 17.96 -5.08
CA LEU A 212 5.12 17.46 -5.49
C LEU A 212 3.98 18.07 -4.64
N ARG A 213 4.16 18.23 -3.32
CA ARG A 213 3.19 18.91 -2.43
C ARG A 213 2.94 20.36 -2.83
N VAL A 214 4.00 21.12 -3.10
CA VAL A 214 3.89 22.51 -3.56
C VAL A 214 3.12 22.60 -4.88
N HIS A 215 3.21 21.57 -5.72
CA HIS A 215 2.45 21.45 -6.96
C HIS A 215 1.13 20.66 -6.83
N GLY A 216 0.58 20.55 -5.61
CA GLY A 216 -0.77 20.05 -5.36
C GLY A 216 -0.91 18.53 -5.23
N PHE A 217 0.18 17.78 -5.04
CA PHE A 217 0.12 16.34 -4.75
C PHE A 217 -0.17 16.12 -3.26
N THR A 218 -1.29 15.47 -2.95
CA THR A 218 -1.81 15.32 -1.59
C THR A 218 -1.23 14.11 -0.87
N ALA A 219 -1.44 14.01 0.45
CA ALA A 219 -1.05 12.83 1.23
C ALA A 219 -1.71 11.55 0.70
N THR A 220 -3.00 11.62 0.32
CA THR A 220 -3.73 10.52 -0.31
C THR A 220 -3.11 10.11 -1.64
N ASP A 221 -2.65 11.08 -2.45
CA ASP A 221 -1.97 10.79 -3.71
C ASP A 221 -0.64 10.04 -3.50
N PHE A 222 0.15 10.41 -2.47
CA PHE A 222 1.38 9.69 -2.12
C PHE A 222 1.09 8.24 -1.71
N GLU A 223 0.06 8.03 -0.89
CA GLU A 223 -0.28 6.69 -0.44
C GLU A 223 -0.78 5.82 -1.59
N ALA A 224 -1.67 6.35 -2.44
CA ALA A 224 -2.12 5.65 -3.64
C ALA A 224 -0.94 5.29 -4.58
N LEU A 225 0.04 6.19 -4.72
CA LEU A 225 1.24 5.93 -5.50
C LEU A 225 2.13 4.86 -4.86
N ARG A 226 2.27 4.88 -3.53
CA ARG A 226 3.04 3.89 -2.75
C ARG A 226 2.44 2.49 -2.88
N VAL A 227 1.13 2.36 -2.63
CA VAL A 227 0.36 1.12 -2.81
C VAL A 227 0.50 0.58 -4.23
N ARG A 228 0.51 1.47 -5.23
CA ARG A 228 0.68 1.09 -6.64
C ARG A 228 2.09 0.57 -6.93
N LEU A 229 3.11 1.30 -6.52
CA LEU A 229 4.48 1.08 -7.01
C LEU A 229 5.31 0.16 -6.13
N LEU A 230 5.05 0.08 -4.84
CA LEU A 230 5.85 -0.74 -3.93
C LEU A 230 5.28 -2.15 -3.82
N ASP A 231 6.17 -3.14 -3.80
CA ASP A 231 5.85 -4.49 -3.35
C ASP A 231 6.01 -4.48 -1.83
N SER A 232 4.95 -4.10 -1.10
CA SER A 232 5.03 -4.10 0.35
C SER A 232 5.03 -5.55 0.85
N THR A 233 6.19 -6.04 1.27
CA THR A 233 6.34 -7.34 1.93
C THR A 233 6.00 -7.28 3.41
N GLU A 234 5.50 -6.14 3.88
CA GLU A 234 5.08 -5.92 5.26
C GLU A 234 3.61 -5.50 5.32
N LEU A 235 2.96 -5.86 6.42
CA LEU A 235 1.61 -5.46 6.78
C LEU A 235 1.62 -4.97 8.22
N THR A 236 1.14 -3.74 8.44
CA THR A 236 0.90 -3.20 9.78
C THR A 236 -0.59 -3.29 10.09
N VAL A 237 -0.96 -4.11 11.06
CA VAL A 237 -2.33 -4.31 11.53
C VAL A 237 -2.56 -3.52 12.80
N LEU A 238 -3.62 -2.71 12.82
CA LEU A 238 -4.21 -2.20 14.06
C LEU A 238 -5.22 -3.25 14.58
N HIS A 239 -4.88 -3.93 15.66
CA HIS A 239 -5.69 -5.01 16.21
C HIS A 239 -6.44 -4.53 17.45
N LEU A 240 -7.78 -4.50 17.34
CA LEU A 240 -8.73 -4.15 18.39
C LEU A 240 -9.49 -5.40 18.83
N SER A 241 -9.96 -5.44 20.07
CA SER A 241 -10.75 -6.55 20.58
C SER A 241 -11.62 -6.13 21.76
N ASP A 242 -12.69 -6.87 22.01
CA ASP A 242 -13.51 -6.82 23.22
C ASP A 242 -13.95 -5.39 23.56
N VAL A 243 -14.75 -4.81 22.68
CA VAL A 243 -15.22 -3.42 22.76
C VAL A 243 -16.34 -3.26 23.80
N HIS A 244 -17.22 -4.26 23.90
CA HIS A 244 -18.39 -4.30 24.78
C HIS A 244 -19.19 -2.98 24.81
N ALA A 245 -19.51 -2.45 23.63
CA ALA A 245 -20.44 -1.34 23.52
C ALA A 245 -21.84 -1.73 24.02
N THR A 246 -22.50 -0.77 24.65
CA THR A 246 -23.85 -0.88 25.18
C THR A 246 -24.74 0.17 24.52
N ALA A 247 -26.03 -0.08 24.42
CA ALA A 247 -26.94 0.83 23.70
C ALA A 247 -27.29 2.13 24.44
N THR A 248 -27.24 2.15 25.77
CA THR A 248 -27.85 3.23 26.57
C THR A 248 -26.95 3.75 27.68
N ALA A 249 -26.51 2.89 28.60
CA ALA A 249 -25.68 3.26 29.73
C ALA A 249 -24.26 2.69 29.57
N PRO A 250 -23.20 3.42 29.98
CA PRO A 250 -21.84 2.90 29.96
C PRO A 250 -21.72 1.57 30.69
N LEU A 251 -20.90 0.66 30.17
CA LEU A 251 -20.59 -0.61 30.81
C LEU A 251 -19.96 -0.35 32.19
N TYR A 252 -20.45 -1.05 33.21
CA TYR A 252 -20.09 -0.82 34.61
C TYR A 252 -20.19 0.65 35.06
N THR A 253 -21.10 1.42 34.45
CA THR A 253 -21.30 2.87 34.68
C THR A 253 -20.11 3.77 34.33
N GLN A 254 -19.06 3.23 33.70
CA GLN A 254 -17.78 3.93 33.48
C GLN A 254 -17.28 3.83 32.03
N VAL A 255 -17.54 2.71 31.35
CA VAL A 255 -16.89 2.37 30.08
C VAL A 255 -17.83 2.64 28.90
N ASP A 256 -17.45 3.56 28.03
CA ASP A 256 -18.08 3.75 26.71
C ASP A 256 -17.20 3.13 25.62
N GLY A 257 -17.56 1.92 25.19
CA GLY A 257 -16.81 1.17 24.18
C GLY A 257 -16.74 1.90 22.83
N THR A 258 -17.82 2.56 22.40
CA THR A 258 -17.85 3.27 21.11
C THR A 258 -16.95 4.51 21.15
N ALA A 259 -16.94 5.24 22.28
CA ALA A 259 -16.03 6.35 22.48
C ALA A 259 -14.56 5.90 22.45
N ARG A 260 -14.23 4.73 23.00
CA ARG A 260 -12.86 4.19 22.96
C ARG A 260 -12.39 3.83 21.56
N VAL A 261 -13.27 3.29 20.71
CA VAL A 261 -12.97 3.07 19.29
C VAL A 261 -12.56 4.39 18.61
N ARG A 262 -13.28 5.49 18.88
CA ARG A 262 -12.92 6.82 18.34
C ARG A 262 -11.61 7.36 18.93
N GLN A 263 -11.38 7.14 20.22
CA GLN A 263 -10.14 7.55 20.89
C GLN A 263 -8.92 6.81 20.32
N VAL A 264 -9.06 5.55 19.90
CA VAL A 264 -7.99 4.83 19.19
C VAL A 264 -7.61 5.54 17.89
N ALA A 265 -8.59 6.00 17.11
CA ALA A 265 -8.32 6.74 15.87
C ALA A 265 -7.47 8.00 16.15
N GLU A 266 -7.85 8.79 17.15
CA GLU A 266 -7.11 9.98 17.59
C GLU A 266 -5.69 9.63 18.07
N HIS A 267 -5.56 8.56 18.86
CA HIS A 267 -4.26 8.11 19.36
C HIS A 267 -3.35 7.69 18.21
N VAL A 268 -3.85 6.91 17.24
CA VAL A 268 -3.07 6.45 16.08
C VAL A 268 -2.68 7.61 15.18
N GLU A 269 -3.57 8.55 14.88
CA GLU A 269 -3.26 9.74 14.06
C GLU A 269 -2.20 10.65 14.68
N SER A 270 -2.26 10.83 16.00
CA SER A 270 -1.26 11.61 16.74
C SER A 270 0.11 10.91 16.81
N SER A 271 0.16 9.63 16.44
CA SER A 271 1.38 8.84 16.35
C SER A 271 1.96 8.81 14.93
N MET A 272 3.20 8.32 14.79
CA MET A 272 3.79 8.00 13.47
C MET A 272 3.34 6.63 12.93
N LEU A 273 2.41 5.93 13.59
CA LEU A 273 1.89 4.65 13.12
C LEU A 273 0.97 4.84 11.91
N ARG A 274 1.09 3.97 10.91
CA ARG A 274 0.26 3.97 9.70
C ARG A 274 -0.21 2.53 9.46
N PRO A 275 -1.37 2.13 10.01
CA PRO A 275 -1.89 0.79 9.80
C PRO A 275 -2.36 0.64 8.34
N ASP A 276 -2.12 -0.54 7.78
CA ASP A 276 -2.56 -0.95 6.46
C ASP A 276 -3.94 -1.64 6.50
N VAL A 277 -4.35 -2.13 7.68
CA VAL A 277 -5.65 -2.73 7.95
C VAL A 277 -5.98 -2.65 9.45
N VAL A 278 -7.26 -2.47 9.78
CA VAL A 278 -7.79 -2.64 11.15
C VAL A 278 -8.45 -4.01 11.25
N VAL A 279 -8.15 -4.76 12.31
CA VAL A 279 -8.80 -6.04 12.61
C VAL A 279 -9.45 -5.96 13.98
N VAL A 280 -10.74 -6.29 14.08
CA VAL A 280 -11.52 -6.27 15.32
C VAL A 280 -11.98 -7.68 15.68
N THR A 281 -11.44 -8.26 16.75
CA THR A 281 -11.63 -9.67 17.12
C THR A 281 -12.73 -9.92 18.15
N GLY A 282 -13.95 -9.51 17.83
CA GLY A 282 -15.16 -9.93 18.57
C GLY A 282 -15.46 -9.19 19.87
N ASP A 283 -16.57 -9.60 20.48
CA ASP A 283 -17.23 -8.99 21.64
C ASP A 283 -17.44 -7.49 21.45
N LEU A 284 -18.11 -7.17 20.34
CA LEU A 284 -18.38 -5.79 19.96
C LEU A 284 -19.45 -5.18 20.85
N SER A 285 -20.58 -5.87 21.01
CA SER A 285 -21.69 -5.46 21.87
C SER A 285 -21.70 -6.30 23.14
N HIS A 286 -22.00 -5.69 24.29
CA HIS A 286 -22.05 -6.44 25.55
C HIS A 286 -23.33 -7.29 25.70
N HIS A 287 -24.47 -6.83 25.16
CA HIS A 287 -25.74 -7.55 25.23
C HIS A 287 -26.33 -7.89 23.85
N GLY A 288 -25.57 -7.70 22.77
CA GLY A 288 -26.00 -7.98 21.40
C GLY A 288 -27.06 -7.01 20.87
N GLU A 289 -27.08 -5.76 21.35
CA GLU A 289 -28.11 -4.81 20.98
C GLU A 289 -27.92 -4.24 19.55
N SER A 290 -28.98 -4.27 18.74
CA SER A 290 -28.94 -3.76 17.36
C SER A 290 -28.51 -2.28 17.25
N SER A 291 -28.88 -1.43 18.21
CA SER A 291 -28.46 -0.02 18.23
C SER A 291 -26.99 0.16 18.61
N ALA A 292 -26.41 -0.74 19.43
CA ALA A 292 -24.97 -0.73 19.73
C ALA A 292 -24.17 -1.04 18.46
N TYR A 293 -24.61 -2.02 17.66
CA TYR A 293 -23.96 -2.31 16.37
C TYR A 293 -24.05 -1.16 15.37
N GLN A 294 -25.17 -0.43 15.32
CA GLN A 294 -25.28 0.76 14.46
C GLN A 294 -24.28 1.85 14.87
N ALA A 295 -24.12 2.08 16.17
CA ALA A 295 -23.15 3.04 16.70
C ALA A 295 -21.69 2.61 16.41
N LEU A 296 -21.41 1.32 16.54
CA LEU A 296 -20.12 0.72 16.21
C LEU A 296 -19.81 0.78 14.71
N ALA A 297 -20.79 0.50 13.85
CA ALA A 297 -20.63 0.62 12.40
C ALA A 297 -20.23 2.05 12.02
N ALA A 298 -20.90 3.07 12.57
CA ALA A 298 -20.51 4.45 12.37
C ALA A 298 -19.08 4.74 12.86
N ALA A 299 -18.68 4.22 14.04
CA ALA A 299 -17.32 4.39 14.56
C ALA A 299 -16.25 3.66 13.72
N PHE A 300 -16.58 2.51 13.13
CA PHE A 300 -15.68 1.78 12.23
C PHE A 300 -15.58 2.45 10.85
N ASP A 301 -16.67 3.04 10.34
CA ASP A 301 -16.63 3.88 9.14
C ASP A 301 -15.75 5.13 9.37
N GLU A 302 -15.89 5.78 10.54
CA GLU A 302 -14.99 6.88 10.94
C GLU A 302 -13.53 6.42 10.99
N LEU A 303 -13.22 5.25 11.57
CA LEU A 303 -11.87 4.67 11.58
C LEU A 303 -11.35 4.43 10.15
N ARG A 304 -12.18 3.86 9.27
CA ARG A 304 -11.83 3.58 7.88
C ARG A 304 -11.47 4.87 7.13
N GLU A 305 -12.27 5.91 7.29
CA GLU A 305 -12.04 7.21 6.64
C GLU A 305 -10.79 7.91 7.17
N ARG A 306 -10.62 7.93 8.49
CA ARG A 306 -9.50 8.61 9.16
C ARG A 306 -8.16 7.94 8.91
N LEU A 307 -8.12 6.61 8.98
CA LEU A 307 -6.89 5.85 8.81
C LEU A 307 -6.60 5.46 7.36
N GLY A 308 -7.59 5.58 6.46
CA GLY A 308 -7.44 5.30 5.04
C GLY A 308 -7.20 3.81 4.73
N CYS A 309 -7.64 2.91 5.60
CA CYS A 309 -7.40 1.47 5.49
C CYS A 309 -8.68 0.65 5.78
N PRO A 310 -8.80 -0.58 5.23
CA PRO A 310 -9.97 -1.42 5.47
C PRO A 310 -10.09 -1.85 6.94
N VAL A 311 -11.33 -2.14 7.36
CA VAL A 311 -11.66 -2.65 8.69
C VAL A 311 -12.29 -4.04 8.54
N VAL A 312 -11.66 -5.04 9.16
CA VAL A 312 -12.11 -6.44 9.18
C VAL A 312 -12.62 -6.75 10.57
N VAL A 313 -13.84 -7.29 10.66
CA VAL A 313 -14.54 -7.48 11.93
C VAL A 313 -15.04 -8.92 12.04
N VAL A 314 -14.80 -9.58 13.17
CA VAL A 314 -15.34 -10.93 13.47
C VAL A 314 -16.20 -10.88 14.73
N PRO A 315 -17.19 -11.77 14.89
CA PRO A 315 -18.04 -11.81 16.07
C PRO A 315 -17.35 -12.51 17.26
N GLY A 316 -17.72 -12.10 18.46
CA GLY A 316 -17.41 -12.83 19.72
C GLY A 316 -18.65 -13.45 20.34
N ASN A 317 -18.49 -14.07 21.51
CA ASN A 317 -19.59 -14.80 22.17
C ASN A 317 -20.68 -13.89 22.75
N HIS A 318 -20.40 -12.60 22.98
CA HIS A 318 -21.41 -11.63 23.38
C HIS A 318 -22.23 -11.10 22.20
N ASP A 319 -21.76 -11.29 20.97
CA ASP A 319 -22.40 -10.73 19.80
C ASP A 319 -23.60 -11.59 19.34
N GLU A 320 -24.79 -10.97 19.28
CA GLU A 320 -25.98 -11.60 18.68
C GLU A 320 -25.80 -11.84 17.16
N PRO A 321 -25.85 -13.11 16.69
CA PRO A 321 -25.43 -13.47 15.34
C PRO A 321 -26.18 -12.78 14.20
N VAL A 322 -27.49 -12.59 14.32
CA VAL A 322 -28.31 -12.05 13.22
C VAL A 322 -28.03 -10.56 13.05
N SER A 323 -27.99 -9.81 14.14
CA SER A 323 -27.72 -8.38 14.17
C SER A 323 -26.28 -8.10 13.71
N PHE A 324 -25.31 -8.87 14.21
CA PHE A 324 -23.92 -8.80 13.74
C PHE A 324 -23.83 -9.02 12.22
N ALA A 325 -24.37 -10.13 11.72
CA ALA A 325 -24.29 -10.49 10.31
C ALA A 325 -25.00 -9.48 9.41
N THR A 326 -26.10 -8.89 9.88
CA THR A 326 -26.83 -7.85 9.15
C THR A 326 -26.02 -6.56 9.04
N THR A 327 -25.24 -6.21 10.05
CA THR A 327 -24.47 -4.96 10.08
C THR A 327 -23.10 -5.08 9.42
N PHE A 328 -22.34 -6.15 9.72
CA PHE A 328 -20.95 -6.30 9.29
C PHE A 328 -20.72 -7.40 8.24
N GLY A 329 -21.75 -8.18 7.91
CA GLY A 329 -21.62 -9.35 7.06
C GLY A 329 -21.04 -10.57 7.79
N ARG A 330 -20.77 -11.64 7.05
CA ARG A 330 -20.12 -12.87 7.57
C ARG A 330 -18.90 -13.22 6.74
N HIS A 331 -17.90 -13.82 7.39
CA HIS A 331 -16.68 -14.38 6.77
C HIS A 331 -15.92 -13.34 5.92
N PRO A 332 -15.49 -12.22 6.51
CA PRO A 332 -14.75 -11.21 5.77
C PRO A 332 -13.42 -11.79 5.27
N VAL A 333 -13.08 -11.44 4.03
CA VAL A 333 -11.77 -11.74 3.43
C VAL A 333 -11.26 -10.48 2.77
N GLU A 334 -10.09 -10.02 3.18
CA GLU A 334 -9.47 -8.82 2.59
C GLU A 334 -8.04 -9.07 2.15
N ASN A 335 -7.65 -8.43 1.04
CA ASN A 335 -6.29 -8.55 0.50
C ASN A 335 -5.60 -7.19 0.56
N VAL A 336 -4.49 -7.12 1.30
CA VAL A 336 -3.74 -5.88 1.54
C VAL A 336 -2.26 -6.19 1.41
N HIS A 337 -1.55 -5.47 0.54
CA HIS A 337 -0.10 -5.65 0.34
C HIS A 337 0.31 -7.11 0.06
N GLY A 338 -0.51 -7.85 -0.67
CA GLY A 338 -0.26 -9.28 -0.96
C GLY A 338 -0.45 -10.22 0.23
N PHE A 339 -0.80 -9.72 1.41
CA PHE A 339 -1.34 -10.51 2.51
C PHE A 339 -2.84 -10.69 2.36
N ARG A 340 -3.35 -11.81 2.82
CA ARG A 340 -4.79 -12.07 2.95
C ARG A 340 -5.18 -12.07 4.42
N VAL A 341 -6.26 -11.40 4.80
CA VAL A 341 -6.83 -11.40 6.14
C VAL A 341 -8.17 -12.12 6.08
N ILE A 342 -8.32 -13.21 6.83
CA ILE A 342 -9.55 -14.03 6.87
C ILE A 342 -10.17 -13.92 8.26
N GLY A 343 -11.44 -13.53 8.34
CA GLY A 343 -12.23 -13.60 9.56
C GLY A 343 -12.94 -14.95 9.72
N LEU A 344 -12.75 -15.59 10.86
CA LEU A 344 -13.38 -16.86 11.23
C LEU A 344 -14.35 -16.65 12.39
N ASP A 345 -15.59 -17.10 12.19
CA ASP A 345 -16.63 -17.06 13.22
C ASP A 345 -16.35 -18.15 14.25
N THR A 346 -16.15 -17.73 15.49
CA THR A 346 -15.97 -18.63 16.64
C THR A 346 -16.97 -18.31 17.75
N ALA A 347 -18.01 -17.50 17.50
CA ALA A 347 -18.86 -16.93 18.53
C ALA A 347 -19.53 -17.98 19.43
N THR A 348 -19.75 -19.21 18.93
CA THR A 348 -20.31 -20.32 19.70
C THR A 348 -19.29 -21.06 20.58
N GLY A 349 -18.03 -20.61 20.62
CA GLY A 349 -16.91 -21.29 21.29
C GLY A 349 -16.28 -22.43 20.47
N SER A 350 -16.74 -22.65 19.24
CA SER A 350 -16.23 -23.68 18.32
C SER A 350 -16.32 -23.18 16.88
N VAL A 351 -15.67 -23.87 15.94
CA VAL A 351 -15.81 -23.58 14.50
C VAL A 351 -16.81 -24.54 13.88
N SER A 352 -17.75 -24.05 13.07
CA SER A 352 -18.68 -24.92 12.36
C SER A 352 -17.99 -25.70 11.24
N ARG A 353 -18.56 -26.85 10.84
CA ARG A 353 -18.03 -27.62 9.69
C ARG A 353 -18.06 -26.81 8.39
N GLU A 354 -19.10 -26.01 8.20
CA GLU A 354 -19.24 -25.12 7.05
C GLU A 354 -18.08 -24.11 7.01
N ASP A 355 -17.77 -23.50 8.15
CA ASP A 355 -16.70 -22.51 8.26
C ASP A 355 -15.31 -23.12 8.08
N LEU A 356 -15.09 -24.33 8.60
CA LEU A 356 -13.86 -25.08 8.33
C LEU A 356 -13.69 -25.41 6.85
N ASP A 357 -14.75 -25.85 6.16
CA ASP A 357 -14.69 -26.18 4.73
C ASP A 357 -14.48 -24.94 3.86
N ARG A 358 -15.07 -23.81 4.25
CA ARG A 358 -14.81 -22.51 3.61
C ARG A 358 -13.37 -22.07 3.83
N LEU A 359 -12.88 -22.13 5.06
CA LEU A 359 -11.49 -21.80 5.38
C LEU A 359 -10.51 -22.63 4.55
N ARG A 360 -10.72 -23.96 4.49
CA ARG A 360 -9.93 -24.86 3.64
C ARG A 360 -9.96 -24.43 2.18
N THR A 361 -11.13 -24.02 1.68
CA THR A 361 -11.30 -23.59 0.29
C THR A 361 -10.51 -22.32 -0.01
N GLU A 362 -10.57 -21.32 0.87
CA GLU A 362 -9.79 -20.09 0.75
C GLU A 362 -8.29 -20.36 0.79
N LEU A 363 -7.84 -21.23 1.70
CA LEU A 363 -6.42 -21.56 1.88
C LEU A 363 -5.83 -22.48 0.79
N ARG A 364 -6.63 -23.01 -0.15
CA ARG A 364 -6.12 -23.81 -1.28
C ARG A 364 -5.15 -23.03 -2.17
N SER A 365 -5.38 -21.73 -2.33
CA SER A 365 -4.48 -20.84 -3.06
C SER A 365 -3.74 -19.98 -2.05
N PRO A 366 -2.41 -20.06 -1.95
CA PRO A 366 -1.66 -19.22 -1.03
C PRO A 366 -1.71 -17.75 -1.48
N ALA A 367 -1.72 -16.84 -0.52
CA ALA A 367 -1.53 -15.42 -0.75
C ALA A 367 -0.03 -15.11 -0.94
N PRO A 368 0.36 -14.13 -1.78
CA PRO A 368 1.77 -13.84 -2.09
C PRO A 368 2.68 -13.61 -0.87
N ASN A 369 2.16 -12.98 0.19
CA ASN A 369 2.89 -12.69 1.41
C ASN A 369 2.35 -13.46 2.64
N GLY A 370 1.43 -14.39 2.43
CA GLY A 370 0.82 -15.21 3.49
C GLY A 370 -0.54 -14.69 3.97
N THR A 371 -1.14 -15.44 4.89
CA THR A 371 -2.50 -15.20 5.39
C THR A 371 -2.50 -14.91 6.90
N LEU A 372 -3.26 -13.91 7.35
CA LEU A 372 -3.61 -13.69 8.74
C LEU A 372 -5.01 -14.23 8.99
N LEU A 373 -5.16 -15.00 10.07
CA LEU A 373 -6.46 -15.50 10.52
C LEU A 373 -6.92 -14.68 11.73
N ALA A 374 -8.08 -14.04 11.63
CA ALA A 374 -8.71 -13.32 12.74
C ALA A 374 -9.88 -14.15 13.28
N LEU A 375 -9.93 -14.37 14.59
CA LEU A 375 -10.99 -15.08 15.28
C LEU A 375 -11.21 -14.48 16.67
N HIS A 376 -12.22 -14.92 17.42
CA HIS A 376 -12.43 -14.41 18.77
C HIS A 376 -11.82 -15.32 19.84
N HIS A 377 -12.21 -16.61 19.88
CA HIS A 377 -11.75 -17.56 20.90
C HIS A 377 -10.35 -18.12 20.60
N PRO A 378 -9.32 -17.82 21.41
CA PRO A 378 -7.97 -18.32 21.17
C PRO A 378 -7.92 -19.87 21.21
N PRO A 379 -7.20 -20.54 20.29
CA PRO A 379 -7.06 -21.99 20.26
C PRO A 379 -5.96 -22.53 21.19
N VAL A 380 -5.64 -21.78 22.25
CA VAL A 380 -4.66 -22.13 23.28
C VAL A 380 -5.19 -21.70 24.65
N PRO A 381 -4.82 -22.38 25.74
CA PRO A 381 -5.30 -22.02 27.07
C PRO A 381 -4.72 -20.69 27.56
N SER A 382 -5.52 -19.91 28.28
CA SER A 382 -5.03 -18.77 29.07
C SER A 382 -4.32 -19.26 30.35
N PRO A 383 -3.25 -18.58 30.82
CA PRO A 383 -2.69 -18.84 32.14
C PRO A 383 -3.60 -18.37 33.29
N ALA A 384 -4.61 -17.54 33.04
CA ALA A 384 -5.51 -17.03 34.06
C ALA A 384 -6.51 -18.11 34.50
N ALA A 385 -6.55 -18.40 35.80
CA ALA A 385 -7.37 -19.50 36.34
C ALA A 385 -8.88 -19.32 36.07
N THR A 386 -9.35 -18.08 36.01
CA THR A 386 -10.75 -17.71 35.70
C THR A 386 -11.17 -18.04 34.27
N LEU A 387 -10.21 -18.23 33.37
CA LEU A 387 -10.43 -18.47 31.93
C LEU A 387 -10.16 -19.92 31.51
N ALA A 388 -9.84 -20.80 32.47
CA ALA A 388 -9.63 -22.21 32.20
C ALA A 388 -10.87 -22.86 31.56
N GLY A 389 -10.69 -23.51 30.41
CA GLY A 389 -11.75 -24.18 29.67
C GLY A 389 -12.64 -23.23 28.84
N ARG A 390 -12.22 -21.99 28.63
CA ARG A 390 -12.89 -20.99 27.77
C ARG A 390 -12.17 -20.74 26.44
N GLU A 391 -11.08 -21.45 26.20
CA GLU A 391 -10.44 -21.52 24.88
C GLU A 391 -11.37 -22.14 23.82
N LEU A 392 -10.98 -22.02 22.55
CA LEU A 392 -11.70 -22.64 21.44
C LEU A 392 -11.84 -24.17 21.65
N ALA A 393 -13.07 -24.68 21.52
CA ALA A 393 -13.34 -26.11 21.57
C ALA A 393 -12.88 -26.82 20.29
N ALA A 394 -12.45 -28.08 20.44
CA ALA A 394 -11.93 -28.94 19.36
C ALA A 394 -10.85 -28.25 18.48
N PRO A 395 -9.81 -27.64 19.09
CA PRO A 395 -8.81 -26.88 18.34
C PRO A 395 -8.08 -27.75 17.32
N GLU A 396 -8.01 -29.08 17.50
CA GLU A 396 -7.45 -30.01 16.52
C GLU A 396 -8.13 -29.96 15.14
N GLU A 397 -9.43 -29.66 15.07
CA GLU A 397 -10.13 -29.53 13.79
C GLU A 397 -9.68 -28.29 13.01
N LEU A 398 -9.44 -27.19 13.74
CA LEU A 398 -8.86 -25.97 13.18
C LEU A 398 -7.39 -26.22 12.78
N ALA A 399 -6.60 -26.89 13.62
CA ALA A 399 -5.22 -27.23 13.29
C ALA A 399 -5.14 -28.03 11.97
N ALA A 400 -6.02 -29.01 11.78
CA ALA A 400 -6.11 -29.78 10.55
C ALA A 400 -6.54 -28.95 9.33
N ALA A 401 -7.31 -27.88 9.52
CA ALA A 401 -7.67 -26.96 8.42
C ALA A 401 -6.53 -26.00 8.06
N LEU A 402 -5.61 -25.73 8.99
CA LEU A 402 -4.45 -24.84 8.80
C LEU A 402 -3.19 -25.58 8.34
N ASP A 403 -3.15 -26.90 8.43
CA ASP A 403 -1.98 -27.70 8.08
C ASP A 403 -1.54 -27.47 6.63
N GLY A 404 -0.25 -27.20 6.44
CA GLY A 404 0.36 -26.90 5.13
C GLY A 404 -0.12 -25.61 4.45
N SER A 405 -0.92 -24.77 5.14
CA SER A 405 -1.40 -23.49 4.61
C SER A 405 -0.35 -22.38 4.68
N ASP A 406 -0.66 -21.23 4.09
CA ASP A 406 0.16 -20.02 4.12
C ASP A 406 -0.15 -19.09 5.31
N VAL A 407 -0.83 -19.59 6.35
CA VAL A 407 -1.19 -18.76 7.51
C VAL A 407 0.07 -18.43 8.34
N VAL A 408 0.35 -17.13 8.46
CA VAL A 408 1.56 -16.59 9.12
C VAL A 408 1.30 -16.05 10.52
N ALA A 409 0.04 -15.72 10.84
CA ALA A 409 -0.36 -15.23 12.16
C ALA A 409 -1.84 -15.51 12.44
N ILE A 410 -2.17 -15.71 13.71
CA ILE A 410 -3.54 -15.75 14.22
C ILE A 410 -3.74 -14.57 15.18
N LEU A 411 -4.82 -13.82 15.00
CA LEU A 411 -5.26 -12.74 15.88
C LEU A 411 -6.53 -13.17 16.61
N ALA A 412 -6.54 -13.02 17.93
CA ALA A 412 -7.64 -13.42 18.79
C ALA A 412 -7.99 -12.38 19.86
N GLY A 413 -9.11 -12.58 20.56
CA GLY A 413 -9.63 -11.74 21.64
C GLY A 413 -10.00 -12.54 22.88
N HIS A 414 -11.17 -12.25 23.46
CA HIS A 414 -11.88 -13.05 24.46
C HIS A 414 -11.30 -13.05 25.88
N PHE A 415 -9.97 -13.04 26.03
CA PHE A 415 -9.34 -13.17 27.35
C PHE A 415 -9.20 -11.86 28.11
N HIS A 416 -9.46 -10.71 27.48
CA HIS A 416 -9.30 -9.39 28.10
C HIS A 416 -7.89 -9.13 28.65
N HIS A 417 -6.87 -9.83 28.16
CA HIS A 417 -5.48 -9.55 28.47
C HIS A 417 -4.59 -9.86 27.25
N PRO A 418 -3.58 -9.03 26.96
CA PRO A 418 -2.62 -9.34 25.90
C PRO A 418 -1.91 -10.66 26.20
N MET A 419 -1.77 -11.51 25.19
CA MET A 419 -1.04 -12.77 25.29
C MET A 419 -0.46 -13.18 23.93
N SER A 420 0.77 -13.66 23.92
CA SER A 420 1.36 -14.34 22.77
C SER A 420 1.43 -15.84 22.98
N GLY A 421 1.26 -16.62 21.92
CA GLY A 421 1.41 -18.06 21.94
C GLY A 421 1.79 -18.63 20.57
N LEU A 422 1.81 -19.96 20.50
CA LEU A 422 1.95 -20.73 19.26
C LEU A 422 0.82 -21.73 19.18
N PHE A 423 0.18 -21.83 18.03
CA PHE A 423 -0.85 -22.83 17.74
C PHE A 423 -0.55 -23.49 16.40
N ALA A 424 -0.43 -24.82 16.37
CA ALA A 424 -0.04 -25.57 15.16
C ALA A 424 1.23 -25.03 14.47
N GLY A 425 2.18 -24.48 15.24
CA GLY A 425 3.40 -23.84 14.71
C GLY A 425 3.22 -22.41 14.21
N ILE A 426 2.01 -21.87 14.25
CA ILE A 426 1.67 -20.51 13.80
C ILE A 426 1.69 -19.55 15.01
N PRO A 427 2.34 -18.38 14.89
CA PRO A 427 2.26 -17.32 15.90
C PRO A 427 0.82 -16.89 16.16
N LEU A 428 0.44 -16.84 17.44
CA LEU A 428 -0.85 -16.37 17.91
C LEU A 428 -0.67 -15.13 18.79
N TRP A 429 -1.46 -14.10 18.51
CA TRP A 429 -1.57 -12.91 19.34
C TRP A 429 -3.02 -12.71 19.80
N VAL A 430 -3.23 -12.79 21.11
CA VAL A 430 -4.47 -12.41 21.77
C VAL A 430 -4.36 -10.94 22.12
N GLY A 431 -5.26 -10.13 21.57
CA GLY A 431 -5.35 -8.71 21.86
C GLY A 431 -5.78 -8.50 23.31
N GLY A 432 -5.38 -7.36 23.87
CA GLY A 432 -6.06 -6.88 25.06
C GLY A 432 -7.45 -6.33 24.71
N SER A 433 -8.20 -5.93 25.73
CA SER A 433 -9.57 -5.43 25.57
C SER A 433 -9.60 -3.90 25.51
N LEU A 434 -10.48 -3.37 24.66
CA LEU A 434 -10.86 -1.96 24.70
C LEU A 434 -11.83 -1.64 25.83
N ALA A 435 -12.57 -2.61 26.37
CA ALA A 435 -13.50 -2.40 27.48
C ALA A 435 -12.83 -2.39 28.86
N TYR A 436 -12.03 -3.40 29.19
CA TYR A 436 -11.30 -3.47 30.46
C TYR A 436 -10.28 -4.62 30.43
N LEU A 437 -9.16 -4.44 31.11
CA LEU A 437 -8.15 -5.50 31.27
C LEU A 437 -8.56 -6.42 32.42
N GLN A 438 -8.49 -7.73 32.24
CA GLN A 438 -8.74 -8.69 33.32
C GLN A 438 -7.48 -8.92 34.16
N ASP A 439 -7.64 -8.97 35.49
CA ASP A 439 -6.59 -9.38 36.41
C ASP A 439 -6.33 -10.89 36.26
N THR A 440 -5.09 -11.25 35.94
CA THR A 440 -4.68 -12.65 35.76
C THR A 440 -4.17 -13.27 37.05
N GLY A 441 -4.01 -12.48 38.12
CA GLY A 441 -3.52 -12.93 39.43
C GLY A 441 -4.61 -13.37 40.41
N THR A 442 -5.89 -13.27 40.04
CA THR A 442 -7.00 -13.61 40.94
C THR A 442 -7.31 -15.11 40.98
N PRO A 443 -7.87 -15.61 42.08
CA PRO A 443 -8.38 -16.98 42.15
C PRO A 443 -9.49 -17.25 41.13
N ALA A 444 -9.70 -18.52 40.78
CA ALA A 444 -10.64 -18.94 39.73
C ALA A 444 -12.12 -18.56 39.99
N ASP A 445 -12.49 -18.22 41.22
CA ASP A 445 -13.85 -17.85 41.61
C ASP A 445 -14.15 -16.35 41.51
N THR A 446 -13.15 -15.53 41.16
CA THR A 446 -13.25 -14.07 41.20
C THR A 446 -12.68 -13.44 39.93
N VAL A 447 -13.52 -12.72 39.19
CA VAL A 447 -13.11 -11.90 38.04
C VAL A 447 -12.95 -10.45 38.47
N VAL A 448 -11.76 -9.88 38.23
CA VAL A 448 -11.47 -8.46 38.49
C VAL A 448 -11.08 -7.81 37.17
N GLY A 449 -11.68 -6.65 36.88
CA GLY A 449 -11.38 -5.84 35.72
C GLY A 449 -10.74 -4.50 36.12
N PHE A 450 -9.76 -4.06 35.34
CA PHE A 450 -9.13 -2.75 35.44
C PHE A 450 -9.54 -1.87 34.27
N ASP A 451 -9.81 -0.59 34.55
CA ASP A 451 -10.00 0.42 33.51
C ASP A 451 -8.66 0.79 32.85
N ALA A 452 -8.13 -0.16 32.08
CA ALA A 452 -6.87 -0.07 31.36
C ALA A 452 -7.08 -0.54 29.92
N PRO A 453 -7.81 0.23 29.08
CA PRO A 453 -8.03 -0.11 27.69
C PRO A 453 -6.72 -0.24 26.93
N THR A 454 -6.61 -1.28 26.11
CA THR A 454 -5.44 -1.54 25.28
C THR A 454 -5.86 -1.94 23.88
N TYR A 455 -5.04 -1.61 22.90
CA TYR A 455 -5.09 -2.17 21.55
C TYR A 455 -3.72 -2.71 21.18
N SER A 456 -3.57 -3.35 20.02
CA SER A 456 -2.28 -3.87 19.57
C SER A 456 -1.89 -3.36 18.19
N ILE A 457 -0.59 -3.23 17.96
CA ILE A 457 -0.02 -3.14 16.61
C ILE A 457 0.66 -4.45 16.30
N VAL A 458 0.26 -5.09 15.21
CA VAL A 458 0.89 -6.33 14.71
C VAL A 458 1.55 -6.03 13.38
N ARG A 459 2.84 -6.31 13.26
CA ARG A 459 3.57 -6.20 12.00
C ARG A 459 3.90 -7.59 11.49
N CYS A 460 3.39 -7.92 10.32
CA CYS A 460 3.71 -9.13 9.59
C CYS A 460 4.68 -8.80 8.47
N SER A 461 5.69 -9.65 8.29
CA SER A 461 6.62 -9.59 7.17
C SER A 461 7.00 -11.01 6.75
N ARG A 462 7.70 -11.15 5.63
CA ARG A 462 8.28 -12.44 5.22
C ARG A 462 9.27 -13.03 6.25
N ASN A 463 9.86 -12.19 7.10
CA ASN A 463 10.89 -12.60 8.04
C ASN A 463 10.34 -12.89 9.45
N GLY A 464 9.07 -12.60 9.70
CA GLY A 464 8.45 -12.83 10.99
C GLY A 464 7.30 -11.89 11.30
N VAL A 465 6.69 -12.16 12.46
CA VAL A 465 5.58 -11.40 13.01
C VAL A 465 6.01 -10.81 14.34
N SER A 466 5.66 -9.55 14.57
CA SER A 466 5.84 -8.89 15.86
C SER A 466 4.51 -8.27 16.28
N ALA A 467 4.23 -8.28 17.57
CA ALA A 467 3.04 -7.67 18.13
C ALA A 467 3.41 -6.87 19.37
N PHE A 468 2.78 -5.71 19.54
CA PHE A 468 3.01 -4.85 20.68
C PHE A 468 1.68 -4.29 21.19
N PRO A 469 1.34 -4.51 22.48
CA PRO A 469 0.16 -3.90 23.08
C PRO A 469 0.44 -2.44 23.43
N ILE A 470 -0.52 -1.57 23.13
CA ILE A 470 -0.48 -0.14 23.40
C ILE A 470 -1.62 0.20 24.37
N PRO A 471 -1.29 0.70 25.57
CA PRO A 471 -2.29 1.31 26.45
C PRO A 471 -2.88 2.54 25.79
N LEU A 472 -4.21 2.63 25.79
CA LEU A 472 -4.91 3.81 25.26
C LEU A 472 -4.79 5.01 26.21
N ASN A 473 -4.57 4.74 27.50
CA ASN A 473 -4.26 5.74 28.51
C ASN A 473 -2.78 6.18 28.38
N THR A 474 -2.54 7.49 28.38
CA THR A 474 -1.17 8.04 28.33
C THR A 474 -0.51 7.93 29.71
N PRO A 475 0.56 7.14 29.88
CA PRO A 475 1.29 7.09 31.14
C PRO A 475 2.09 8.39 31.35
N ASP A 476 2.42 8.68 32.60
CA ASP A 476 3.31 9.80 32.95
C ASP A 476 4.69 9.60 32.30
N VAL A 477 5.22 10.68 31.68
CA VAL A 477 6.52 10.66 31.02
C VAL A 477 7.63 10.62 32.06
N LEU A 478 8.32 9.49 32.17
CA LEU A 478 9.45 9.35 33.09
C LEU A 478 10.72 10.08 32.58
N PHE A 479 11.01 10.01 31.27
CA PHE A 479 12.13 10.74 30.65
C PHE A 479 11.91 10.95 29.15
N ARG A 480 12.63 11.92 28.58
CA ARG A 480 12.77 12.12 27.12
C ARG A 480 14.26 12.18 26.79
N SER A 481 14.72 11.30 25.91
CA SER A 481 16.10 11.28 25.42
C SER A 481 16.10 11.04 23.92
N SER A 482 16.95 11.76 23.18
CA SER A 482 17.20 11.47 21.77
C SER A 482 18.17 10.28 21.66
N PRO A 483 17.86 9.22 20.89
CA PRO A 483 18.79 8.12 20.71
C PRO A 483 20.07 8.62 20.06
N THR A 484 21.22 8.33 20.66
CA THR A 484 22.51 8.47 19.99
C THR A 484 22.61 7.31 19.00
N LEU A 485 22.57 7.59 17.70
CA LEU A 485 22.82 6.57 16.68
C LEU A 485 24.28 6.10 16.81
N THR A 486 24.52 5.03 17.56
CA THR A 486 25.74 4.25 17.43
C THR A 486 25.65 3.49 16.11
N VAL A 487 26.10 4.14 15.04
CA VAL A 487 26.48 3.43 13.82
C VAL A 487 27.75 2.66 14.17
N SER A 488 27.61 1.37 14.44
CA SER A 488 28.77 0.47 14.44
C SER A 488 29.38 0.54 13.04
N ALA A 489 30.57 1.16 12.94
CA ALA A 489 31.36 1.11 11.72
C ALA A 489 31.71 -0.37 11.42
N PRO A 490 31.78 -0.76 10.13
CA PRO A 490 31.97 -2.14 9.70
C PRO A 490 33.27 -2.77 10.18
#